data_AF-A0A970NDL4-F1
#
_entry.id   AF-A0A970NDL4-F1
#
_cell.length_a   1.000
_cell.length_b   1.000
_cell.length_c   1.000
_cell.angle_alpha   90.00
_cell.angle_beta   90.00
_cell.angle_gamma   90.00
#
_symmetry.space_group_name_H-M   'P 1'
#
loop_
_entity.id
_entity.type
_entity.pdbx_description
1 polymer ?
#
loop_
_entity_poly.entity_id
_entity_poly.type
_entity_poly.pdbx_seq_one_letter_code
_entity_poly.pdbx_strand_id
1 'polypeptide(L)'
;MRNQKGTEITPMAYRAIYFAQPFNLRNLNEFYRVPELIFSELEAQDVELLERRGKSVIQQIINKVENSLLKDRNILDLSEETELLPEEAAKIAKAIQGHWQNNELVIKPNLTGAFDFVQKSNRTTAIEIKSIKCTQASDFTLRSSFNLYWEERYSLAWRSEQFSLALLATSAARGGKGQARLLIKILLENSLYIDDLSKYIETEAFLSNINI
;
A
#
# COMPACT_ATOMS: atom_id res chain seq x y z
N MET A 1 -24.51 7.07 10.56
CA MET A 1 -23.13 7.31 11.08
C MET A 1 -22.55 8.49 10.32
N ARG A 2 -21.66 9.32 10.88
CA ARG A 2 -21.03 10.41 10.11
C ARG A 2 -19.57 10.09 9.81
N ASN A 3 -19.09 10.46 8.63
CA ASN A 3 -17.67 10.36 8.28
C ASN A 3 -16.91 11.65 8.66
N GLN A 4 -15.62 11.70 8.35
CA GLN A 4 -14.74 12.84 8.67
C GLN A 4 -15.16 14.15 7.97
N LYS A 5 -15.85 14.05 6.82
CA LYS A 5 -16.42 15.20 6.10
C LYS A 5 -17.78 15.66 6.66
N GLY A 6 -18.29 15.00 7.71
CA GLY A 6 -19.60 15.26 8.29
C GLY A 6 -20.77 14.68 7.50
N THR A 7 -20.52 13.95 6.40
CA THR A 7 -21.53 13.29 5.58
C THR A 7 -22.21 12.18 6.36
N GLU A 8 -23.54 12.12 6.32
CA GLU A 8 -24.31 11.03 6.92
C GLU A 8 -24.29 9.78 6.03
N ILE A 9 -23.79 8.68 6.60
CA ILE A 9 -23.66 7.37 5.98
C ILE A 9 -24.74 6.45 6.55
N THR A 10 -25.58 5.92 5.66
CA THR A 10 -26.67 5.01 6.02
C THR A 10 -26.16 3.58 6.21
N PRO A 11 -26.89 2.72 6.95
CA PRO A 11 -26.51 1.32 7.13
C PRO A 11 -26.36 0.55 5.81
N MET A 12 -27.13 0.92 4.78
CA MET A 12 -27.08 0.27 3.48
C MET A 12 -25.81 0.65 2.72
N ALA A 13 -25.46 1.95 2.69
CA ALA A 13 -24.20 2.42 2.12
C ALA A 13 -22.99 1.80 2.85
N TYR A 14 -23.02 1.77 4.19
CA TYR A 14 -21.99 1.10 4.99
C TYR A 14 -21.82 -0.38 4.59
N ARG A 15 -22.92 -1.14 4.51
CA ARG A 15 -22.86 -2.55 4.12
C ARG A 15 -22.30 -2.73 2.71
N ALA A 16 -22.67 -1.87 1.78
CA ALA A 16 -22.10 -1.92 0.43
C ALA A 16 -20.56 -1.79 0.48
N ILE A 17 -20.03 -0.83 1.23
CA ILE A 17 -18.58 -0.60 1.35
C ILE A 17 -17.83 -1.75 2.03
N TYR A 18 -18.39 -2.39 3.06
CA TYR A 18 -17.64 -3.39 3.82
C TYR A 18 -17.81 -4.83 3.29
N PHE A 19 -18.87 -5.10 2.49
CA PHE A 19 -19.17 -6.45 2.00
C PHE A 19 -18.99 -6.66 0.49
N ALA A 20 -18.53 -5.66 -0.26
CA ALA A 20 -18.36 -5.77 -1.72
C ALA A 20 -16.95 -6.16 -2.19
N GLN A 21 -16.13 -6.74 -1.31
CA GLN A 21 -14.78 -7.20 -1.60
C GLN A 21 -14.71 -8.04 -2.90
N PRO A 22 -13.60 -7.94 -3.68
CA PRO A 22 -12.36 -7.23 -3.36
C PRO A 22 -12.36 -5.74 -3.73
N PHE A 23 -11.70 -4.91 -2.92
CA PHE A 23 -11.39 -3.51 -3.27
C PHE A 23 -9.92 -3.36 -3.60
N ASN A 24 -9.63 -2.82 -4.78
CA ASN A 24 -8.26 -2.49 -5.18
C ASN A 24 -8.22 -1.07 -5.73
N LEU A 25 -7.48 -0.21 -5.05
CA LEU A 25 -6.94 1.00 -5.66
C LEU A 25 -5.87 0.56 -6.66
N ARG A 26 -5.75 1.22 -7.81
CA ARG A 26 -4.78 0.83 -8.83
C ARG A 26 -3.35 1.08 -8.38
N ASN A 27 -3.10 2.26 -7.84
CA ASN A 27 -1.79 2.80 -7.55
C ASN A 27 -1.56 2.97 -6.05
N LEU A 28 -2.61 3.30 -5.29
CA LEU A 28 -2.51 3.63 -3.88
C LEU A 28 -2.90 2.50 -2.91
N ASN A 29 -3.07 1.28 -3.41
CA ASN A 29 -3.64 0.19 -2.62
C ASN A 29 -2.89 -0.06 -1.32
N GLU A 30 -1.56 -0.06 -1.34
CA GLU A 30 -0.72 -0.43 -0.20
C GLU A 30 -0.82 0.59 0.93
N PHE A 31 -1.07 1.87 0.61
CA PHE A 31 -1.09 2.97 1.57
C PHE A 31 -2.39 3.08 2.38
N TYR A 32 -3.46 2.38 1.98
CA TYR A 32 -4.78 2.58 2.58
C TYR A 32 -5.51 1.28 2.86
N ARG A 33 -6.20 1.21 4.00
CA ARG A 33 -7.31 0.28 4.14
C ARG A 33 -8.49 0.82 3.33
N VAL A 34 -8.77 0.16 2.20
CA VAL A 34 -9.65 0.73 1.16
C VAL A 34 -11.09 0.96 1.65
N PRO A 35 -11.74 0.07 2.42
CA PRO A 35 -13.07 0.35 2.98
C PRO A 35 -13.10 1.61 3.84
N GLU A 36 -12.11 1.78 4.72
CA GLU A 36 -11.99 2.94 5.61
C GLU A 36 -11.73 4.23 4.84
N LEU A 37 -10.89 4.17 3.79
CA LEU A 37 -10.66 5.30 2.90
C LEU A 37 -11.95 5.70 2.17
N ILE A 38 -12.67 4.74 1.59
CA ILE A 38 -13.95 5.04 0.92
C ILE A 38 -14.88 5.71 1.92
N PHE A 39 -15.04 5.11 3.10
CA PHE A 39 -15.91 5.64 4.15
C PHE A 39 -15.55 7.08 4.54
N SER A 40 -14.26 7.39 4.73
CA SER A 40 -13.81 8.74 5.09
C SER A 40 -14.07 9.76 3.97
N GLU A 41 -13.97 9.34 2.72
CA GLU A 41 -14.03 10.22 1.56
C GLU A 41 -15.43 10.43 0.97
N LEU A 42 -16.43 9.62 1.36
CA LEU A 42 -17.79 9.70 0.82
C LEU A 42 -18.42 11.10 0.94
N GLU A 43 -19.01 11.53 -0.17
CA GLU A 43 -19.87 12.71 -0.25
C GLU A 43 -21.35 12.29 -0.28
N ALA A 44 -22.26 13.24 -0.01
CA ALA A 44 -23.70 12.97 0.03
C ALA A 44 -24.22 12.30 -1.26
N GLN A 45 -23.75 12.75 -2.42
CA GLN A 45 -24.07 12.16 -3.72
C GLN A 45 -23.63 10.69 -3.86
N ASP A 46 -22.50 10.32 -3.25
CA ASP A 46 -21.98 8.95 -3.32
C ASP A 46 -22.82 8.02 -2.43
N VAL A 47 -23.32 8.53 -1.30
CA VAL A 47 -24.26 7.81 -0.42
C VAL A 47 -25.56 7.52 -1.18
N GLU A 48 -26.16 8.52 -1.82
CA GLU A 48 -27.38 8.32 -2.61
C GLU A 48 -27.19 7.29 -3.74
N LEU A 49 -26.03 7.31 -4.41
CA LEU A 49 -25.68 6.33 -5.44
C LEU A 49 -25.58 4.91 -4.88
N LEU A 50 -24.91 4.75 -3.73
CA LEU A 50 -24.80 3.47 -3.03
C LEU A 50 -26.17 2.95 -2.59
N GLU A 51 -27.09 3.85 -2.21
CA GLU A 51 -28.44 3.44 -1.84
C GLU A 51 -29.26 2.94 -3.02
N ARG A 52 -29.18 3.63 -4.16
CA ARG A 52 -29.97 3.25 -5.34
C ARG A 52 -29.41 2.02 -6.06
N ARG A 53 -28.08 1.89 -6.10
CA ARG A 53 -27.38 0.91 -6.96
C ARG A 53 -26.56 -0.12 -6.20
N GLY A 54 -26.50 -0.02 -4.87
CA GLY A 54 -25.78 -0.95 -4.00
C GLY A 54 -24.31 -1.06 -4.35
N LYS A 55 -23.76 -2.27 -4.25
CA LYS A 55 -22.34 -2.55 -4.48
C LYS A 55 -21.84 -2.28 -5.90
N SER A 56 -22.73 -2.16 -6.89
CA SER A 56 -22.34 -2.02 -8.31
C SER A 56 -21.60 -0.72 -8.63
N VAL A 57 -21.73 0.31 -7.78
CA VAL A 57 -21.06 1.61 -7.97
C VAL A 57 -19.75 1.76 -7.21
N ILE A 58 -19.31 0.74 -6.45
CA ILE A 58 -18.15 0.90 -5.58
C ILE A 58 -16.87 1.12 -6.37
N GLN A 59 -16.67 0.43 -7.50
CA GLN A 59 -15.50 0.68 -8.33
C GLN A 59 -15.47 2.12 -8.88
N GLN A 60 -16.64 2.68 -9.20
CA GLN A 60 -16.74 4.09 -9.62
C GLN A 60 -16.32 5.04 -8.49
N ILE A 61 -16.74 4.77 -7.25
CA ILE A 61 -16.37 5.57 -6.07
C ILE A 61 -14.86 5.42 -5.78
N ILE A 62 -14.32 4.20 -5.84
CA ILE A 62 -12.88 3.94 -5.67
C ILE A 62 -12.07 4.76 -6.68
N ASN A 63 -12.44 4.71 -7.96
CA ASN A 63 -11.74 5.46 -9.01
C ASN A 63 -11.83 6.97 -8.77
N LYS A 64 -12.99 7.50 -8.35
CA LYS A 64 -13.17 8.92 -8.00
C LYS A 64 -12.24 9.32 -6.86
N VAL A 65 -12.21 8.53 -5.79
CA VAL A 65 -11.37 8.80 -4.61
C VAL A 65 -9.88 8.74 -4.97
N GLU A 66 -9.45 7.69 -5.69
CA GLU A 66 -8.05 7.56 -6.11
C GLU A 66 -7.60 8.72 -7.00
N ASN A 67 -8.42 9.10 -7.98
CA ASN A 67 -8.13 10.23 -8.86
C ASN A 67 -8.04 11.55 -8.08
N SER A 68 -8.85 11.71 -7.03
CA SER A 68 -8.77 12.89 -6.17
C SER A 68 -7.46 12.94 -5.37
N LEU A 69 -6.98 11.79 -4.88
CA LEU A 69 -5.74 11.70 -4.10
C LEU A 69 -4.48 11.87 -4.97
N LEU A 70 -4.54 11.40 -6.22
CA LEU A 70 -3.47 11.52 -7.21
C LEU A 70 -3.56 12.79 -8.06
N LYS A 71 -4.52 13.67 -7.77
CA LYS A 71 -4.72 14.90 -8.53
C LYS A 71 -3.41 15.69 -8.58
N ASP A 72 -3.06 16.14 -9.78
CA ASP A 72 -1.87 16.93 -10.08
C ASP A 72 -0.52 16.22 -9.83
N ARG A 73 -0.54 14.88 -9.58
CA ARG A 73 0.68 14.08 -9.43
C ARG A 73 1.05 13.36 -10.72
N ASN A 74 2.33 13.38 -11.05
CA ASN A 74 2.89 12.57 -12.12
C ASN A 74 3.09 11.13 -11.62
N ILE A 75 2.59 10.15 -12.37
CA ILE A 75 2.76 8.74 -12.05
C ILE A 75 3.81 8.18 -13.00
N LEU A 76 4.93 7.72 -12.45
CA LEU A 76 6.03 7.13 -13.19
C LEU A 76 6.25 5.71 -12.71
N ASP A 77 5.93 4.74 -13.57
CA ASP A 77 6.15 3.32 -13.33
C ASP A 77 7.32 2.84 -14.18
N LEU A 78 8.44 2.56 -13.53
CA LEU A 78 9.68 2.06 -14.15
C LEU A 78 9.90 0.58 -13.86
N SER A 79 8.93 -0.12 -13.28
CA SER A 79 9.11 -1.49 -12.76
C SER A 79 9.50 -2.53 -13.81
N GLU A 80 9.26 -2.25 -15.10
CA GLU A 80 9.67 -3.09 -16.24
C GLU A 80 10.80 -2.46 -17.07
N GLU A 81 11.21 -1.23 -16.74
CA GLU A 81 12.20 -0.46 -17.51
C GLU A 81 13.61 -0.65 -16.94
N THR A 82 14.64 -0.35 -17.73
CA THR A 82 16.03 -0.35 -17.23
C THR A 82 16.42 0.96 -16.54
N GLU A 83 15.62 2.00 -16.73
CA GLU A 83 15.83 3.31 -16.11
C GLU A 83 15.70 3.22 -14.60
N LEU A 84 16.46 4.09 -13.92
CA LEU A 84 16.42 4.26 -12.48
C LEU A 84 15.54 5.46 -12.12
N LEU A 85 15.04 5.43 -10.89
CA LEU A 85 14.34 6.53 -10.27
C LEU A 85 15.20 7.82 -10.25
N PRO A 86 14.57 9.01 -10.27
CA PRO A 86 15.25 10.26 -10.02
C PRO A 86 16.04 10.23 -8.69
N GLU A 87 17.12 11.01 -8.61
CA GLU A 87 18.10 10.91 -7.52
C GLU A 87 17.49 10.94 -6.11
N GLU A 88 16.49 11.79 -5.87
CA GLU A 88 15.78 11.87 -4.59
C GLU A 88 15.09 10.55 -4.23
N ALA A 89 14.30 9.98 -5.14
CA ALA A 89 13.60 8.73 -4.92
C ALA A 89 14.56 7.52 -4.89
N ALA A 90 15.64 7.55 -5.70
CA ALA A 90 16.67 6.52 -5.69
C ALA A 90 17.45 6.47 -4.37
N LYS A 91 17.71 7.63 -3.72
CA LYS A 91 18.33 7.68 -2.39
C LYS A 91 17.46 6.97 -1.35
N ILE A 92 16.15 7.16 -1.41
CA ILE A 92 15.19 6.50 -0.51
C ILE A 92 15.20 4.99 -0.76
N ALA A 93 15.14 4.55 -2.02
CA ALA A 93 15.18 3.13 -2.36
C ALA A 93 16.46 2.44 -1.87
N LYS A 94 17.63 3.06 -2.07
CA LYS A 94 18.94 2.55 -1.64
C LYS A 94 19.13 2.50 -0.12
N ALA A 95 18.33 3.28 0.62
CA ALA A 95 18.45 3.40 2.07
C ALA A 95 17.74 2.27 2.83
N ILE A 96 16.89 1.51 2.14
CA ILE A 96 16.09 0.43 2.73
C ILE A 96 17.00 -0.78 3.00
N GLN A 97 16.82 -1.41 4.16
CA GLN A 97 17.55 -2.62 4.54
C GLN A 97 16.58 -3.67 5.07
N GLY A 98 16.90 -4.94 4.81
CA GLY A 98 16.15 -6.09 5.32
C GLY A 98 17.10 -7.22 5.66
N HIS A 99 16.88 -7.88 6.80
CA HIS A 99 17.62 -9.07 7.20
C HIS A 99 16.77 -9.97 8.09
N TRP A 100 17.15 -11.24 8.20
CA TRP A 100 16.50 -12.17 9.12
C TRP A 100 17.24 -12.20 10.45
N GLN A 101 16.46 -12.13 11.53
CA GLN A 101 16.95 -12.33 12.89
C GLN A 101 15.95 -13.22 13.63
N ASN A 102 16.40 -14.37 14.16
CA ASN A 102 15.55 -15.29 14.92
C ASN A 102 14.24 -15.72 14.21
N ASN A 103 14.29 -16.01 12.90
CA ASN A 103 13.12 -16.32 12.07
C ASN A 103 12.08 -15.18 11.97
N GLU A 104 12.50 -13.94 12.19
CA GLU A 104 11.71 -12.74 11.96
C GLU A 104 12.40 -11.89 10.89
N LEU A 105 11.61 -11.31 9.99
CA LEU A 105 12.12 -10.35 9.01
C LEU A 105 12.20 -8.98 9.67
N VAL A 106 13.40 -8.44 9.81
CA VAL A 106 13.67 -7.11 10.34
C VAL A 106 13.90 -6.15 9.18
N ILE A 107 13.07 -5.11 9.12
CA ILE A 107 13.09 -4.12 8.04
C ILE A 107 13.47 -2.76 8.62
N LYS A 108 14.44 -2.11 7.99
CA LYS A 108 14.81 -0.72 8.26
C LYS A 108 14.45 0.12 7.04
N PRO A 109 13.34 0.87 7.07
CA PRO A 109 12.96 1.72 5.95
C PRO A 109 13.78 3.03 5.91
N ASN A 110 14.57 3.30 6.96
CA ASN A 110 15.44 4.48 7.12
C ASN A 110 14.67 5.82 6.98
N LEU A 111 13.51 5.90 7.64
CA LEU A 111 12.60 7.05 7.60
C LEU A 111 12.69 7.88 8.87
N THR A 112 12.50 9.19 8.76
CA THR A 112 12.35 10.09 9.91
C THR A 112 11.03 10.85 9.81
N GLY A 113 10.23 10.84 10.87
CA GLY A 113 8.95 11.54 10.90
C GLY A 113 7.85 10.77 11.61
N ALA A 114 6.61 11.24 11.45
CA ALA A 114 5.42 10.55 11.92
C ALA A 114 4.70 9.89 10.73
N PHE A 115 4.38 8.61 10.85
CA PHE A 115 3.77 7.82 9.79
C PHE A 115 2.58 7.03 10.30
N ASP A 116 1.60 6.82 9.43
CA ASP A 116 0.65 5.73 9.57
C ASP A 116 1.26 4.49 8.91
N PHE A 117 1.43 3.42 9.68
CA PHE A 117 1.91 2.15 9.17
C PHE A 117 0.75 1.27 8.74
N VAL A 118 0.78 0.78 7.50
CA VAL A 118 -0.22 -0.14 6.96
C VAL A 118 0.48 -1.42 6.52
N GLN A 119 0.09 -2.54 7.11
CA GLN A 119 0.50 -3.87 6.67
C GLN A 119 -0.71 -4.57 6.07
N LYS A 120 -0.53 -5.15 4.89
CA LYS A 120 -1.51 -6.05 4.27
C LYS A 120 -0.88 -7.40 4.00
N SER A 121 -1.63 -8.45 4.30
CA SER A 121 -1.33 -9.81 3.86
C SER A 121 -2.51 -10.34 3.03
N ASN A 122 -2.36 -11.55 2.49
CA ASN A 122 -3.40 -12.17 1.69
C ASN A 122 -4.68 -12.41 2.54
N ARG A 123 -5.84 -12.49 1.87
CA ARG A 123 -7.18 -12.71 2.48
C ARG A 123 -7.74 -11.58 3.34
N THR A 124 -7.60 -10.32 2.89
CA THR A 124 -8.24 -9.11 3.46
C THR A 124 -7.70 -8.63 4.81
N THR A 125 -6.71 -9.30 5.39
CA THR A 125 -6.09 -8.85 6.64
C THR A 125 -5.27 -7.60 6.38
N ALA A 126 -5.71 -6.49 6.96
CA ALA A 126 -4.99 -5.24 6.97
C ALA A 126 -4.85 -4.74 8.42
N ILE A 127 -3.62 -4.49 8.83
CA ILE A 127 -3.27 -3.87 10.10
C ILE A 127 -2.90 -2.42 9.79
N GLU A 128 -3.45 -1.48 10.56
CA GLU A 128 -3.06 -0.08 10.49
C GLU A 128 -2.70 0.42 11.89
N ILE A 129 -1.51 1.01 12.02
CA ILE A 129 -1.04 1.65 13.25
C ILE A 129 -0.84 3.12 12.95
N LYS A 130 -1.56 3.98 13.67
CA LYS A 130 -1.57 5.42 13.44
C LYS A 130 -0.43 6.14 14.14
N SER A 131 0.11 7.17 13.50
CA SER A 131 1.04 8.14 14.11
C SER A 131 2.25 7.52 14.80
N ILE A 132 2.88 6.52 14.18
CA ILE A 132 4.14 5.97 14.67
C ILE A 132 5.29 6.95 14.38
N LYS A 133 6.16 7.15 15.37
CA LYS A 133 7.36 7.99 15.19
C LYS A 133 8.53 7.14 14.71
N CYS A 134 9.05 7.46 13.54
CA CYS A 134 10.22 6.81 12.94
C CYS A 134 11.46 7.70 13.07
N THR A 135 12.60 7.03 13.23
CA THR A 135 13.94 7.59 13.11
C THR A 135 14.74 6.70 12.16
N GLN A 136 15.91 7.15 11.73
CA GLN A 136 16.81 6.34 10.89
C GLN A 136 17.22 5.01 11.55
N ALA A 137 17.16 4.91 12.88
CA ALA A 137 17.45 3.69 13.64
C ALA A 137 16.21 2.83 13.94
N SER A 138 15.03 3.21 13.44
CA SER A 138 13.80 2.47 13.69
C SER A 138 13.76 1.17 12.90
N ASP A 139 13.55 0.08 13.62
CA ASP A 139 13.43 -1.27 13.07
C ASP A 139 11.97 -1.72 13.13
N PHE A 140 11.52 -2.39 12.08
CA PHE A 140 10.21 -3.01 11.97
C PHE A 140 10.39 -4.52 11.89
N THR A 141 10.07 -5.20 12.97
CA THR A 141 10.14 -6.66 13.03
C THR A 141 8.79 -7.26 12.67
N LEU A 142 8.76 -7.98 11.56
CA LEU A 142 7.59 -8.73 11.15
C LEU A 142 7.69 -10.13 11.75
N ARG A 143 6.92 -10.35 12.82
CA ARG A 143 6.80 -11.66 13.47
C ARG A 143 6.17 -12.67 12.52
N SER A 144 6.89 -13.75 12.26
CA SER A 144 6.37 -14.96 11.61
C SER A 144 5.45 -15.75 12.58
N SER A 145 4.38 -15.14 13.10
CA SER A 145 3.34 -15.93 13.81
C SER A 145 2.45 -16.73 12.85
N PHE A 146 2.56 -16.44 11.56
CA PHE A 146 2.09 -17.26 10.48
C PHE A 146 3.30 -17.48 9.58
N ASN A 147 3.67 -18.73 9.31
CA ASN A 147 4.22 -19.01 7.99
C ASN A 147 3.26 -18.30 7.04
N LEU A 148 3.71 -17.23 6.38
CA LEU A 148 3.00 -16.70 5.22
C LEU A 148 2.61 -17.93 4.44
N TYR A 149 1.31 -18.24 4.35
CA TYR A 149 0.90 -19.47 3.70
C TYR A 149 1.53 -19.46 2.30
N TRP A 150 1.82 -20.64 1.78
CA TRP A 150 2.71 -20.93 0.64
C TRP A 150 2.52 -20.11 -0.68
N GLU A 151 1.60 -19.15 -0.75
CA GLU A 151 1.26 -18.26 -1.88
C GLU A 151 0.93 -16.80 -1.45
N GLU A 152 1.54 -16.26 -0.40
CA GLU A 152 1.10 -14.98 0.18
C GLU A 152 1.91 -13.75 -0.28
N ARG A 153 1.27 -12.92 -1.11
CA ARG A 153 1.66 -11.52 -1.34
C ARG A 153 1.48 -10.71 -0.06
N TYR A 154 2.40 -9.79 0.21
CA TYR A 154 2.27 -8.82 1.30
C TYR A 154 2.61 -7.42 0.82
N SER A 155 2.09 -6.42 1.53
CA SER A 155 2.56 -5.04 1.41
C SER A 155 2.77 -4.40 2.77
N LEU A 156 3.75 -3.51 2.83
CA LEU A 156 4.06 -2.67 3.98
C LEU A 156 4.08 -1.23 3.47
N ALA A 157 3.43 -0.32 4.18
CA ALA A 157 3.44 1.09 3.81
C ALA A 157 3.62 1.97 5.04
N TRP A 158 4.43 3.01 4.89
CA TRP A 158 4.59 4.11 5.82
C TRP A 158 4.01 5.34 5.13
N ARG A 159 2.82 5.76 5.57
CA ARG A 159 2.08 6.87 4.97
C ARG A 159 2.20 8.13 5.81
N SER A 160 2.58 9.24 5.19
CA SER A 160 2.42 10.59 5.75
C SER A 160 1.91 11.54 4.66
N GLU A 161 1.47 12.74 5.04
CA GLU A 161 0.96 13.73 4.08
C GLU A 161 2.05 14.22 3.10
N GLN A 162 3.28 14.36 3.58
CA GLN A 162 4.39 14.92 2.80
C GLN A 162 5.12 13.84 1.98
N PHE A 163 5.22 12.64 2.56
CA PHE A 163 6.02 11.56 2.00
C PHE A 163 5.42 10.20 2.41
N SER A 164 5.26 9.30 1.45
CA SER A 164 4.90 7.92 1.76
C SER A 164 5.76 6.92 1.01
N LEU A 165 6.04 5.80 1.66
CA LEU A 165 6.80 4.68 1.12
C LEU A 165 5.99 3.40 1.25
N ALA A 166 5.95 2.57 0.21
CA ALA A 166 5.44 1.21 0.31
C ALA A 166 6.38 0.19 -0.33
N LEU A 167 6.39 -1.00 0.25
CA LEU A 167 7.02 -2.21 -0.25
C LEU A 167 5.94 -3.24 -0.54
N LEU A 168 6.00 -3.88 -1.70
CA LEU A 168 5.00 -4.86 -2.15
C LEU A 168 5.68 -6.08 -2.75
N ALA A 169 5.49 -7.24 -2.12
CA ALA A 169 5.86 -8.51 -2.73
C ALA A 169 4.77 -8.96 -3.71
N THR A 170 5.14 -9.17 -4.97
CA THR A 170 4.21 -9.55 -6.05
C THR A 170 4.84 -10.57 -7.00
N SER A 171 4.05 -11.11 -7.93
CA SER A 171 4.55 -11.97 -9.01
C SER A 171 5.45 -11.16 -9.94
N ALA A 172 6.57 -11.74 -10.37
CA ALA A 172 7.36 -11.19 -11.46
C ALA A 172 6.54 -11.20 -12.76
N ALA A 173 6.56 -10.10 -13.52
CA ALA A 173 5.86 -10.01 -14.81
C ALA A 173 6.56 -10.82 -15.91
N ARG A 174 7.89 -10.97 -15.81
CA ARG A 174 8.74 -11.77 -16.70
C ARG A 174 9.64 -12.68 -15.86
N GLY A 175 9.49 -13.99 -16.03
CA GLY A 175 10.16 -15.03 -15.24
C GLY A 175 9.40 -16.35 -15.34
N GLY A 176 10.01 -17.45 -14.89
CA GLY A 176 9.28 -18.72 -14.74
C GLY A 176 8.14 -18.56 -13.74
N LYS A 177 7.05 -19.34 -13.88
CA LYS A 177 6.04 -19.49 -12.82
C LYS A 177 6.76 -19.77 -11.49
N GLY A 178 6.46 -19.02 -10.42
CA GLY A 178 7.12 -19.19 -9.12
C GLY A 178 8.08 -18.07 -8.69
N GLN A 179 8.33 -17.05 -9.52
CA GLN A 179 9.29 -15.98 -9.17
C GLN A 179 8.58 -14.74 -8.61
N ALA A 180 8.91 -14.41 -7.36
CA ALA A 180 8.48 -13.20 -6.67
C ALA A 180 9.41 -12.02 -6.98
N ARG A 181 8.88 -10.81 -6.98
CA ARG A 181 9.64 -9.55 -6.99
C ARG A 181 9.15 -8.62 -5.89
N LEU A 182 10.01 -7.70 -5.49
CA LEU A 182 9.70 -6.67 -4.51
C LEU A 182 9.59 -5.32 -5.20
N LEU A 183 8.39 -4.77 -5.28
CA LEU A 183 8.16 -3.43 -5.78
C LEU A 183 8.29 -2.41 -4.65
N ILE A 184 8.79 -1.24 -5.00
CA ILE A 184 8.77 -0.04 -4.16
C ILE A 184 7.82 0.99 -4.77
N LYS A 185 7.02 1.64 -3.92
CA LYS A 185 6.24 2.83 -4.27
C LYS A 185 6.65 4.00 -3.40
N ILE A 186 7.02 5.12 -4.02
CA ILE A 186 7.37 6.36 -3.32
C ILE A 186 6.41 7.45 -3.75
N LEU A 187 5.60 7.93 -2.81
CA LEU A 187 4.66 9.02 -3.01
C LEU A 187 5.25 10.30 -2.42
N LEU A 188 5.61 11.23 -3.30
CA LEU A 188 6.03 12.60 -3.00
C LEU A 188 4.93 13.57 -3.40
N GLU A 189 4.97 14.81 -2.89
CA GLU A 189 3.99 15.88 -3.16
C GLU A 189 3.48 15.92 -4.60
N ASN A 190 4.38 15.88 -5.59
CA ASN A 190 4.03 16.01 -7.01
C ASN A 190 4.14 14.72 -7.82
N SER A 191 4.52 13.59 -7.21
CA SER A 191 4.83 12.38 -7.97
C SER A 191 4.60 11.10 -7.20
N LEU A 192 4.14 10.07 -7.92
CA LEU A 192 4.17 8.69 -7.48
C LEU A 192 5.15 7.93 -8.36
N TYR A 193 6.19 7.41 -7.73
CA TYR A 193 7.17 6.53 -8.36
C TYR A 193 6.89 5.08 -8.02
N ILE A 194 6.97 4.20 -9.01
CA ILE A 194 6.83 2.76 -8.85
C ILE A 194 8.04 2.12 -9.54
N ASP A 195 8.75 1.24 -8.85
CA ASP A 195 9.90 0.55 -9.43
C ASP A 195 10.16 -0.82 -8.77
N ASP A 196 11.02 -1.63 -9.38
CA ASP A 196 11.55 -2.85 -8.79
C ASP A 196 12.71 -2.52 -7.84
N LEU A 197 12.58 -2.94 -6.58
CA LEU A 197 13.55 -2.62 -5.53
C LEU A 197 14.90 -3.32 -5.74
N SER A 198 14.93 -4.43 -6.51
CA SER A 198 16.17 -5.16 -6.82
C SER A 198 17.18 -4.34 -7.63
N LYS A 199 16.75 -3.24 -8.27
CA LYS A 199 17.64 -2.28 -8.94
C LYS A 199 18.52 -1.49 -7.97
N TYR A 200 18.16 -1.43 -6.69
CA TYR A 200 18.78 -0.55 -5.70
C TYR A 200 19.47 -1.30 -4.56
N ILE A 201 18.92 -2.44 -4.15
CA ILE A 201 19.41 -3.24 -3.03
C ILE A 201 19.20 -4.74 -3.29
N GLU A 202 19.89 -5.57 -2.52
CA GLU A 202 19.59 -7.01 -2.42
C GLU A 202 18.22 -7.21 -1.75
N THR A 203 17.37 -8.06 -2.34
CA THR A 203 15.96 -8.23 -1.93
C THR A 203 15.65 -9.62 -1.39
N GLU A 204 16.64 -10.51 -1.34
CA GLU A 204 16.52 -11.91 -0.96
C GLU A 204 15.90 -12.07 0.43
N ALA A 205 16.31 -11.24 1.40
CA ALA A 205 15.75 -11.27 2.74
C ALA A 205 14.25 -10.97 2.77
N PHE A 206 13.76 -10.09 1.89
CA PHE A 206 12.35 -9.73 1.82
C PHE A 206 11.49 -10.79 1.13
N LEU A 207 12.10 -11.53 0.21
CA LEU A 207 11.44 -12.51 -0.67
C LEU A 207 11.62 -13.95 -0.21
N SER A 208 12.53 -14.22 0.72
CA SER A 208 12.72 -15.55 1.29
C SER A 208 11.42 -16.01 1.95
N ASN A 209 11.01 -17.24 1.66
CA ASN A 209 9.73 -17.83 2.07
C ASN A 209 8.48 -17.29 1.33
N ILE A 210 8.66 -16.48 0.29
CA ILE A 210 7.60 -16.15 -0.66
C ILE A 210 7.70 -17.09 -1.86
N ASN A 211 6.67 -17.91 -2.07
CA ASN A 211 6.42 -18.57 -3.36
C ASN A 211 5.21 -17.88 -3.99
N ILE A 212 5.31 -17.35 -5.21
CA ILE A 212 4.22 -16.66 -5.93
C ILE A 212 4.08 -17.19 -7.35
#